data_AF-A0A9N9LQF9-F1
#
_entry.id   AF-A0A9N9LQF9-F1
#
_cell.length_a   1.000
_cell.length_b   1.000
_cell.length_c   1.000
_cell.angle_alpha   90.00
_cell.angle_beta   90.00
_cell.angle_gamma   90.00
#
_symmetry.space_group_name_H-M   'P 1'
#
loop_
_entity.id
_entity.type
_entity.pdbx_description
1 polymer ?
#
loop_
_entity_poly.entity_id
_entity_poly.type
_entity_poly.pdbx_seq_one_letter_code
_entity_poly.pdbx_strand_id
1 'polypeptide(L)'
;MVLDYSKWDALELSDDSDIEVHPNVDKRSFIRAKQNQLHNARAERKHKIETYKYERIINDGLLKRINSLLTALESHTTEAENRNPDELIFQAIMESVGNSKDDLPPPRPEGVHTQETELPTYSKMMAALVDQVKAKVDEEKAENRFTAYIKEVNEHKTKVEGLQKQLLQELNKLEKEEGSKITSESYKTGFDSSHIAKPDSKTWEEESKKKPAKKEKVQAVEVLNPKALANQTPILGESSGADADVDEPDADDDDADIEASATGKKFAAIKMGDYKSCLQFISANPHVLAEKETDGLLVMAFNSALAGAQDAAKQCVHQALLLQYCRALGKDGVGMFFKRITTHGHQAQKVFFDDVNSTYMRIKTRAKELEKQRIQEEAEGAGTEQIQLHAVDPGTTINISIPPEKSEDPAEIKARELFLAFPPGLQRALESGSLDEVNKVLGKMSVESAEEVVAQLSEGGMLSLEEQIIDATTEEGQKALKEFEEQEKAAQKEAATLASKYSEDPE
;
A
#
# COMPACT_ATOMS: atom_id res chain seq x y z
N MET A 1 -19.27 -50.01 36.91
CA MET A 1 -18.22 -49.02 37.19
C MET A 1 -18.93 -47.67 37.25
N VAL A 2 -18.96 -47.02 38.41
CA VAL A 2 -19.54 -45.67 38.53
C VAL A 2 -18.54 -44.70 37.92
N LEU A 3 -19.00 -43.82 37.03
CA LEU A 3 -18.17 -42.76 36.45
C LEU A 3 -17.92 -41.71 37.55
N ASP A 4 -16.66 -41.43 37.85
CA ASP A 4 -16.26 -40.44 38.87
C ASP A 4 -15.82 -39.13 38.20
N TYR A 5 -16.53 -38.05 38.53
CA TYR A 5 -16.26 -36.70 38.05
C TYR A 5 -15.73 -35.76 39.15
N SER A 6 -15.39 -36.29 40.33
CA SER A 6 -14.94 -35.53 41.51
C SER A 6 -13.74 -34.61 41.27
N LYS A 7 -12.95 -34.89 40.23
CA LYS A 7 -11.88 -34.00 39.76
C LYS A 7 -12.36 -32.56 39.52
N TRP A 8 -13.59 -32.37 39.03
CA TRP A 8 -14.13 -31.06 38.69
C TRP A 8 -14.79 -30.33 39.86
N ASP A 9 -14.92 -30.97 41.03
CA ASP A 9 -15.48 -30.34 42.23
C ASP A 9 -14.54 -29.27 42.83
N ALA A 10 -13.26 -29.28 42.44
CA ALA A 10 -12.23 -28.38 42.98
C ALA A 10 -11.88 -27.20 42.04
N LEU A 11 -12.81 -26.79 41.17
CA LEU A 11 -12.65 -25.62 40.30
C LEU A 11 -12.73 -24.32 41.11
N GLU A 12 -11.71 -23.47 40.99
CA GLU A 12 -11.67 -22.17 41.68
C GLU A 12 -11.78 -21.02 40.67
N LEU A 13 -13.01 -20.59 40.42
CA LEU A 13 -13.33 -19.50 39.48
C LEU A 13 -13.23 -18.14 40.18
N SER A 14 -12.41 -17.24 39.62
CA SER A 14 -12.21 -15.89 40.16
C SER A 14 -13.34 -14.92 39.79
N ASP A 15 -13.97 -15.12 38.64
CA ASP A 15 -15.07 -14.30 38.11
C ASP A 15 -16.34 -15.15 37.97
N ASP A 16 -16.82 -15.68 39.09
CA ASP A 16 -18.04 -16.47 39.14
C ASP A 16 -19.26 -15.54 39.13
N SER A 17 -19.87 -15.39 37.96
CA SER A 17 -21.07 -14.58 37.77
C SER A 17 -22.32 -15.18 38.42
N ASP A 18 -22.31 -16.46 38.76
CA ASP A 18 -23.50 -17.16 39.27
C ASP A 18 -23.56 -17.18 40.80
N ILE A 19 -22.63 -16.47 41.44
CA ILE A 19 -22.61 -16.35 42.89
C ILE A 19 -23.90 -15.69 43.41
N GLU A 20 -24.65 -16.45 44.22
CA GLU A 20 -25.81 -15.95 44.95
C GLU A 20 -25.32 -15.07 46.09
N VAL A 21 -25.51 -13.76 45.93
CA VAL A 21 -25.25 -12.77 46.98
C VAL A 21 -26.53 -12.46 47.73
N HIS A 22 -26.38 -12.03 48.98
CA HIS A 22 -27.50 -11.54 49.76
C HIS A 22 -28.17 -10.34 49.04
N PRO A 23 -29.51 -10.17 49.08
CA PRO A 23 -30.21 -9.09 48.39
C PRO A 23 -29.72 -7.66 48.66
N ASN A 24 -29.04 -7.43 49.78
CA ASN A 24 -28.47 -6.12 50.17
C ASN A 24 -27.01 -5.91 49.74
N VAL A 25 -26.38 -6.90 49.10
CA VAL A 25 -24.99 -6.83 48.65
C VAL A 25 -24.99 -6.58 47.14
N ASP A 26 -24.26 -5.56 46.70
CA ASP A 26 -24.05 -5.35 45.27
C ASP A 26 -23.18 -6.49 44.70
N LYS A 27 -23.78 -7.26 43.80
CA LYS A 27 -23.16 -8.43 43.17
C LYS A 27 -21.86 -8.07 42.46
N ARG A 28 -21.77 -6.91 41.80
CA ARG A 28 -20.58 -6.54 41.00
C ARG A 28 -19.37 -6.23 41.87
N SER A 29 -19.56 -5.44 42.92
CA SER A 29 -18.50 -5.13 43.88
C SER A 29 -18.08 -6.35 44.68
N PHE A 30 -19.02 -7.23 45.04
CA PHE A 30 -18.72 -8.49 45.72
C PHE A 30 -17.86 -9.44 44.87
N ILE A 31 -18.22 -9.65 43.59
CA ILE A 31 -17.43 -10.49 42.68
C ILE A 31 -16.00 -9.94 42.55
N ARG A 32 -15.84 -8.63 42.35
CA ARG A 32 -14.51 -7.99 42.27
C ARG A 32 -13.71 -8.14 43.58
N ALA A 33 -14.36 -7.97 44.73
CA ALA A 33 -13.70 -8.14 46.01
C ALA A 33 -13.24 -9.60 46.22
N LYS A 34 -14.09 -10.57 45.87
CA LYS A 34 -13.78 -12.01 45.93
C LYS A 34 -12.65 -12.38 44.96
N GLN A 35 -12.67 -11.83 43.74
CA GLN A 35 -11.60 -11.97 42.76
C GLN A 35 -10.26 -11.49 43.34
N ASN A 36 -10.22 -10.27 43.89
CA ASN A 36 -9.01 -9.71 44.49
C ASN A 36 -8.52 -10.55 45.68
N GLN A 37 -9.44 -10.95 46.57
CA GLN A 37 -9.11 -11.81 47.70
C GLN A 37 -8.48 -13.13 47.22
N LEU A 38 -9.02 -13.71 46.15
CA LEU A 38 -8.53 -14.96 45.59
C LEU A 38 -7.16 -14.81 44.93
N HIS A 39 -6.95 -13.76 44.14
CA HIS A 39 -5.64 -13.45 43.56
C HIS A 39 -4.60 -13.18 44.65
N ASN A 40 -4.95 -12.42 45.69
CA ASN A 40 -4.06 -12.17 46.83
C ASN A 40 -3.70 -13.48 47.54
N ALA A 41 -4.69 -14.32 47.86
CA ALA A 41 -4.44 -15.61 48.51
C ALA A 41 -3.58 -16.56 47.65
N ARG A 42 -3.73 -16.52 46.32
CA ARG A 42 -2.87 -17.28 45.39
C ARG A 42 -1.45 -16.75 45.37
N ALA A 43 -1.28 -15.43 45.23
CA ALA A 43 0.03 -14.79 45.23
C ALA A 43 0.76 -15.02 46.55
N GLU A 44 0.08 -14.89 47.69
CA GLU A 44 0.64 -15.19 49.02
C GLU A 44 1.05 -16.66 49.14
N ARG A 45 0.23 -17.60 48.66
CA ARG A 45 0.56 -19.04 48.70
C ARG A 45 1.80 -19.33 47.85
N LYS A 46 1.84 -18.82 46.62
CA LYS A 46 2.97 -19.01 45.71
C LYS A 46 4.24 -18.42 46.28
N HIS A 47 4.17 -17.19 46.79
CA HIS A 47 5.28 -16.53 47.46
C HIS A 47 5.79 -17.37 48.64
N LYS A 48 4.90 -17.87 49.52
CA LYS A 48 5.31 -18.75 50.64
C LYS A 48 5.99 -20.04 50.17
N ILE A 49 5.47 -20.68 49.12
CA ILE A 49 6.08 -21.89 48.54
C ILE A 49 7.49 -21.59 48.03
N GLU A 50 7.67 -20.49 47.30
CA GLU A 50 8.97 -20.06 46.77
C GLU A 50 9.94 -19.67 47.90
N THR A 51 9.47 -18.94 48.92
CA THR A 51 10.24 -18.62 50.13
C THR A 51 10.70 -19.88 50.84
N TYR A 52 9.82 -20.82 51.16
CA TYR A 52 10.19 -22.06 51.87
C TYR A 52 11.11 -22.96 51.04
N LYS A 53 10.94 -23.00 49.71
CA LYS A 53 11.87 -23.70 48.81
C LYS A 53 13.27 -23.09 48.90
N TYR A 54 13.35 -21.77 48.91
CA TYR A 54 14.62 -21.05 49.00
C TYR A 54 15.28 -21.19 50.37
N GLU A 55 14.53 -20.98 51.46
CA GLU A 55 15.00 -21.16 52.84
C GLU A 55 15.50 -22.58 53.09
N ARG A 56 14.85 -23.60 52.50
CA ARG A 56 15.32 -24.98 52.57
C ARG A 56 16.72 -25.13 51.96
N ILE A 57 16.97 -24.54 50.79
CA ILE A 57 18.29 -24.61 50.14
C ILE A 57 19.35 -23.92 51.00
N ILE A 58 19.01 -22.78 51.63
CA ILE A 58 19.91 -22.11 52.57
C ILE A 58 20.20 -23.00 53.78
N ASN A 59 19.16 -23.53 54.43
CA ASN A 59 19.30 -24.38 55.61
C ASN A 59 20.10 -25.66 55.31
N ASP A 60 19.90 -26.27 54.13
CA ASP A 60 20.70 -27.40 53.65
C ASP A 60 22.20 -27.02 53.54
N GLY A 61 22.50 -25.85 52.98
CA GLY A 61 23.87 -25.33 52.88
C GLY A 61 24.49 -25.00 54.24
N LEU A 62 23.70 -24.51 55.19
CA LEU A 62 24.13 -24.20 56.54
C LEU A 62 24.39 -25.48 57.36
N LEU A 63 23.50 -26.48 57.26
CA LEU A 63 23.70 -27.79 57.90
C LEU A 63 24.95 -28.50 57.42
N LYS A 64 25.28 -28.44 56.12
CA LYS A 64 26.53 -29.00 55.59
C LYS A 64 27.76 -28.41 56.30
N ARG A 65 27.75 -27.11 56.58
CA ARG A 65 28.84 -26.41 57.27
C ARG A 65 28.87 -26.69 58.76
N ILE A 66 27.71 -26.72 59.43
CA ILE A 66 27.64 -27.14 60.83
C ILE A 66 28.17 -28.56 60.99
N ASN A 67 27.81 -29.47 60.08
CA ASN A 67 28.33 -30.84 60.09
C ASN A 67 29.85 -30.87 59.87
N SER A 68 30.38 -30.07 58.94
CA SER A 68 31.83 -29.94 58.74
C SER A 68 32.55 -29.43 59.98
N LEU A 69 31.98 -28.44 60.66
CA LEU A 69 32.51 -27.89 61.91
C LEU A 69 32.47 -28.92 63.03
N LEU A 70 31.37 -29.67 63.17
CA LEU A 70 31.28 -30.76 64.14
C LEU A 70 32.31 -31.85 63.87
N THR A 71 32.51 -32.27 62.62
CA THR A 71 33.52 -33.28 62.29
C THR A 71 34.94 -32.81 62.61
N ALA A 72 35.24 -31.52 62.38
CA ALA A 72 36.54 -30.94 62.72
C ALA A 72 36.75 -30.86 64.24
N LEU A 73 35.72 -30.46 64.99
CA LEU A 73 35.79 -30.47 66.46
C LEU A 73 35.96 -31.89 67.01
N GLU A 74 35.23 -32.86 66.47
CA GLU A 74 35.33 -34.26 66.88
C GLU A 74 36.75 -34.81 66.64
N SER A 75 37.40 -34.49 65.51
CA SER A 75 38.78 -34.93 65.23
C SER A 75 39.82 -34.34 66.19
N HIS A 76 39.61 -33.14 66.70
CA HIS A 76 40.51 -32.51 67.68
C HIS A 76 40.21 -32.90 69.14
N THR A 77 39.22 -33.75 69.39
CA THR A 77 38.83 -34.16 70.75
C THR A 77 39.97 -34.88 71.49
N THR A 78 40.79 -35.66 70.78
CA THR A 78 41.97 -36.33 71.37
C THR A 78 43.12 -35.38 71.67
N GLU A 79 43.18 -34.23 70.99
CA GLU A 79 44.21 -33.20 71.19
C GLU A 79 43.81 -32.19 72.28
N ALA A 80 42.52 -32.15 72.64
CA ALA A 80 41.96 -31.27 73.66
C ALA A 80 42.51 -31.49 75.07
N GLU A 81 43.13 -32.65 75.34
CA GLU A 81 43.79 -32.95 76.61
C GLU A 81 45.16 -32.25 76.76
N ASN A 82 45.80 -31.85 75.64
CA ASN A 82 47.20 -31.38 75.64
C ASN A 82 47.38 -29.92 75.15
N ARG A 83 46.36 -29.30 74.56
CA ARG A 83 46.40 -27.92 74.03
C ARG A 83 45.30 -27.04 74.62
N ASN A 84 45.44 -25.73 74.45
CA ASN A 84 44.40 -24.77 74.86
C ASN A 84 43.09 -25.04 74.09
N PRO A 85 41.94 -25.17 74.78
CA PRO A 85 40.67 -25.50 74.14
C PRO A 85 40.23 -24.41 73.16
N ASP A 86 40.51 -23.14 73.46
CA ASP A 86 40.13 -21.99 72.62
C ASP A 86 40.93 -21.95 71.31
N GLU A 87 42.19 -22.41 71.31
CA GLU A 87 43.03 -22.50 70.11
C GLU A 87 42.56 -23.60 69.17
N LEU A 88 42.17 -24.76 69.73
CA LEU A 88 41.62 -25.87 68.96
C LEU A 88 40.25 -25.55 68.37
N ILE A 89 39.39 -24.83 69.11
CA ILE A 89 38.09 -24.37 68.59
C ILE A 89 38.32 -23.40 67.42
N PHE A 90 39.26 -22.47 67.54
CA PHE A 90 39.59 -21.54 66.45
C PHE A 90 40.15 -22.27 65.23
N GLN A 91 41.02 -23.26 65.44
CA GLN A 91 41.55 -24.10 64.35
C GLN A 91 40.43 -24.88 63.65
N ALA A 92 39.54 -25.55 64.41
CA ALA A 92 38.42 -26.28 63.86
C ALA A 92 37.43 -25.38 63.10
N ILE A 93 37.19 -24.16 63.60
CA ILE A 93 36.38 -23.16 62.88
C ILE A 93 37.05 -22.83 61.54
N MET A 94 38.35 -22.51 61.54
CA MET A 94 39.09 -22.14 60.33
C MET A 94 39.13 -23.27 59.29
N GLU A 95 39.26 -24.52 59.73
CA GLU A 95 39.21 -25.71 58.88
C GLU A 95 37.80 -25.99 58.33
N SER A 96 36.76 -25.59 59.07
CA SER A 96 35.36 -25.74 58.66
C SER A 96 34.85 -24.64 57.73
N VAL A 97 35.56 -23.50 57.64
CA VAL A 97 35.26 -22.45 56.67
C VAL A 97 35.65 -22.98 55.29
N GLY A 98 34.64 -23.42 54.54
CA GLY A 98 34.82 -23.94 53.19
C GLY A 98 35.37 -22.92 52.19
N ASN A 99 35.58 -23.36 50.94
CA ASN A 99 36.07 -22.49 49.86
C ASN A 99 35.19 -21.25 49.67
N SER A 100 35.80 -20.09 49.43
CA SER A 100 35.09 -18.80 49.25
C SER A 100 34.04 -18.80 48.13
N LYS A 101 34.11 -19.76 47.18
CA LYS A 101 33.14 -19.91 46.09
C LYS A 101 31.81 -20.52 46.52
N ASP A 102 31.83 -21.39 47.53
CA ASP A 102 30.61 -22.05 48.01
C ASP A 102 29.89 -21.20 49.07
N ASP A 103 30.55 -20.15 49.58
CA ASP A 103 30.11 -19.31 50.70
C ASP A 103 28.93 -18.38 50.39
N LEU A 104 28.60 -18.23 49.11
CA LEU A 104 27.46 -17.44 48.68
C LEU A 104 26.22 -18.34 48.55
N PRO A 105 25.10 -18.01 49.22
CA PRO A 105 23.84 -18.68 48.96
C PRO A 105 23.40 -18.45 47.50
N PRO A 106 22.59 -19.35 46.93
CA PRO A 106 22.08 -19.17 45.58
C PRO A 106 21.27 -17.86 45.46
N PRO A 107 21.15 -17.30 44.25
CA PRO A 107 20.39 -16.08 44.03
C PRO A 107 18.92 -16.27 44.44
N ARG A 108 18.32 -15.19 44.97
CA ARG A 108 16.93 -15.19 45.43
C ARG A 108 15.98 -15.32 44.23
N PRO A 109 14.92 -16.13 44.33
CA PRO A 109 13.79 -16.07 43.41
C PRO A 109 13.11 -14.70 43.44
N GLU A 110 12.45 -14.34 42.34
CA GLU A 110 11.71 -13.07 42.23
C GLU A 110 10.67 -12.93 43.35
N GLY A 111 10.65 -11.80 44.04
CA GLY A 111 9.67 -11.51 45.10
C GLY A 111 10.02 -12.02 46.50
N VAL A 112 11.00 -12.90 46.66
CA VAL A 112 11.39 -13.47 47.98
C VAL A 112 12.38 -12.54 48.72
N HIS A 113 12.05 -12.17 49.96
CA HIS A 113 12.87 -11.30 50.84
C HIS A 113 13.33 -9.98 50.19
N THR A 114 12.40 -9.27 49.53
CA THR A 114 12.67 -8.01 48.80
C THR A 114 13.14 -6.84 49.67
N GLN A 115 12.99 -6.92 50.99
CA GLN A 115 13.34 -5.85 51.94
C GLN A 115 14.82 -5.88 52.38
N GLU A 116 15.53 -6.98 52.14
CA GLU A 116 16.94 -7.11 52.50
C GLU A 116 17.82 -6.87 51.28
N THR A 117 18.65 -5.83 51.33
CA THR A 117 19.49 -5.40 50.19
C THR A 117 20.68 -6.33 49.92
N GLU A 118 21.15 -7.08 50.93
CA GLU A 118 22.30 -7.98 50.80
C GLU A 118 22.00 -9.36 51.39
N LEU A 119 22.38 -10.40 50.64
CA LEU A 119 22.33 -11.78 51.09
C LEU A 119 23.43 -12.03 52.14
N PRO A 120 23.10 -12.49 53.36
CA PRO A 120 24.14 -12.89 54.30
C PRO A 120 24.90 -14.08 53.74
N THR A 121 26.23 -14.00 53.72
CA THR A 121 27.08 -15.13 53.35
C THR A 121 26.97 -16.24 54.39
N TYR A 122 27.25 -17.48 53.99
CA TYR A 122 27.24 -18.60 54.94
C TYR A 122 28.27 -18.41 56.06
N SER A 123 29.43 -17.82 55.78
CA SER A 123 30.43 -17.45 56.80
C SER A 123 29.86 -16.48 57.83
N LYS A 124 29.07 -15.49 57.41
CA LYS A 124 28.43 -14.55 58.34
C LYS A 124 27.40 -15.25 59.23
N MET A 125 26.63 -16.20 58.67
CA MET A 125 25.68 -17.00 59.45
C MET A 125 26.39 -17.96 60.42
N MET A 126 27.48 -18.59 59.99
CA MET A 126 28.31 -19.46 60.84
C MET A 126 29.02 -18.67 61.94
N ALA A 127 29.52 -17.47 61.65
CA ALA A 127 30.12 -16.59 62.66
C ALA A 127 29.10 -16.22 63.75
N ALA A 128 27.87 -15.86 63.36
CA ALA A 128 26.81 -15.59 64.33
C ALA A 128 26.45 -16.83 65.18
N LEU A 129 26.49 -18.03 64.60
CA LEU A 129 26.30 -19.27 65.35
C LEU A 129 27.44 -19.50 66.36
N VAL A 130 28.69 -19.36 65.92
CA VAL A 130 29.89 -19.48 66.76
C VAL A 130 29.83 -18.49 67.93
N ASP A 131 29.45 -17.24 67.67
CA ASP A 131 29.32 -16.21 68.71
C ASP A 131 28.22 -16.56 69.72
N GLN A 132 27.08 -17.08 69.25
CA GLN A 132 25.99 -17.55 70.12
C GLN A 132 26.42 -18.75 70.99
N VAL A 133 27.13 -19.71 70.41
CA VAL A 133 27.65 -20.87 71.13
C VAL A 133 28.67 -20.43 72.17
N LYS A 134 29.61 -19.55 71.80
CA LYS A 134 30.62 -19.03 72.71
C LYS A 134 30.00 -18.30 73.89
N ALA A 135 29.03 -17.42 73.64
CA ALA A 135 28.33 -16.69 74.70
C ALA A 135 27.67 -17.65 75.71
N LYS A 136 26.99 -18.70 75.24
CA LYS A 136 26.37 -19.69 76.13
C LYS A 136 27.37 -20.53 76.91
N VAL A 137 28.45 -20.97 76.27
CA VAL A 137 29.50 -21.75 76.95
C VAL A 137 30.17 -20.90 78.04
N ASP A 138 30.36 -19.60 77.79
CA ASP A 138 30.89 -18.65 78.77
C ASP A 138 29.92 -18.40 79.94
N GLU A 139 28.60 -18.41 79.67
CA GLU A 139 27.55 -18.34 80.70
C GLU A 139 27.48 -19.60 81.57
N GLU A 140 27.58 -20.80 80.96
CA GLU A 140 27.47 -22.09 81.66
C GLU A 140 28.71 -22.44 82.51
N LYS A 141 29.86 -21.79 82.29
CA LYS A 141 31.13 -22.00 83.03
C LYS A 141 31.52 -23.49 83.16
N ALA A 142 31.37 -24.26 82.09
CA ALA A 142 31.68 -25.68 82.10
C ALA A 142 33.18 -25.97 82.36
N GLU A 143 33.47 -27.04 83.12
CA GLU A 143 34.85 -27.47 83.44
C GLU A 143 35.67 -27.81 82.17
N ASN A 144 35.00 -28.36 81.15
CA ASN A 144 35.60 -28.69 79.84
C ASN A 144 34.93 -27.89 78.72
N ARG A 145 35.41 -26.66 78.48
CA ARG A 145 34.88 -25.73 77.45
C ARG A 145 34.76 -26.37 76.06
N PHE A 146 35.72 -27.23 75.68
CA PHE A 146 35.71 -27.91 74.38
C PHE A 146 34.50 -28.86 74.22
N THR A 147 34.22 -29.68 75.25
CA THR A 147 33.08 -30.60 75.23
C THR A 147 31.73 -29.87 75.29
N ALA A 148 31.66 -28.76 76.02
CA ALA A 148 30.49 -27.89 76.06
C ALA A 148 30.21 -27.27 74.68
N TYR A 149 31.27 -26.84 73.97
CA TYR A 149 31.17 -26.30 72.63
C TYR A 149 30.61 -27.34 71.63
N ILE A 150 31.10 -28.58 71.65
CA ILE A 150 30.57 -29.67 70.81
C ILE A 150 29.09 -29.94 71.11
N LYS A 151 28.71 -29.94 72.38
CA LYS A 151 27.31 -30.16 72.80
C LYS A 151 26.40 -29.05 72.27
N GLU A 152 26.77 -27.79 72.47
CA GLU A 152 25.97 -26.65 72.00
C GLU A 152 25.87 -26.59 70.47
N VAL A 153 26.96 -26.84 69.73
CA VAL A 153 26.90 -26.92 68.26
C VAL A 153 25.96 -28.04 67.81
N ASN A 154 25.98 -29.20 68.48
CA ASN A 154 25.03 -30.29 68.22
C ASN A 154 23.58 -29.87 68.53
N GLU A 155 23.33 -29.13 69.61
CA GLU A 155 22.00 -28.59 69.88
C GLU A 155 21.54 -27.62 68.79
N HIS A 156 22.41 -26.74 68.31
CA HIS A 156 22.10 -25.85 67.18
C HIS A 156 21.84 -26.64 65.88
N LYS A 157 22.61 -27.70 65.60
CA LYS A 157 22.33 -28.63 64.50
C LYS A 157 20.92 -29.21 64.59
N THR A 158 20.55 -29.77 65.75
CA THR A 158 19.22 -30.36 65.94
C THR A 158 18.08 -29.35 65.81
N LYS A 159 18.31 -28.09 66.23
CA LYS A 159 17.35 -26.98 66.03
C LYS A 159 17.15 -26.68 64.55
N VAL A 160 18.23 -26.57 63.77
CA VAL A 160 18.15 -26.33 62.31
C VAL A 160 17.49 -27.51 61.59
N GLU A 161 17.81 -28.75 61.96
CA GLU A 161 17.13 -29.95 61.44
C GLU A 161 15.64 -29.98 61.80
N GLY A 162 15.27 -29.53 63.01
CA GLY A 162 13.89 -29.39 63.46
C GLY A 162 13.11 -28.37 62.63
N LEU A 163 13.69 -27.18 62.42
CA LEU A 163 13.13 -26.15 61.54
C LEU A 163 12.97 -26.67 60.11
N GLN A 164 13.94 -27.40 59.59
CA GLN A 164 13.86 -27.96 58.25
C GLN A 164 12.75 -29.01 58.10
N LYS A 165 12.52 -29.83 59.13
CA LYS A 165 11.37 -30.76 59.15
C LYS A 165 10.04 -30.01 59.15
N GLN A 166 9.92 -28.94 59.92
CA GLN A 166 8.72 -28.09 59.94
C GLN A 166 8.48 -27.43 58.57
N LEU A 167 9.52 -26.83 57.97
CA LEU A 167 9.46 -26.26 56.62
C LEU A 167 9.00 -27.28 55.58
N LEU A 168 9.51 -28.51 55.64
CA LEU A 168 9.10 -29.58 54.72
C LEU A 168 7.62 -29.96 54.91
N GLN A 169 7.15 -30.03 56.16
CA GLN A 169 5.74 -30.30 56.45
C GLN A 169 4.83 -29.18 55.93
N GLU A 170 5.22 -27.92 56.11
CA GLU A 170 4.44 -26.77 55.64
C GLU A 170 4.47 -26.65 54.11
N LEU A 171 5.62 -26.83 53.48
CA LEU A 171 5.77 -26.86 52.03
C LEU A 171 4.88 -27.93 51.42
N ASN A 172 4.90 -29.16 51.96
CA ASN A 172 4.03 -30.24 51.48
C ASN A 172 2.55 -29.95 51.65
N LYS A 173 2.15 -29.21 52.70
CA LYS A 173 0.76 -28.77 52.87
C LYS A 173 0.38 -27.75 51.80
N LEU A 174 1.21 -26.73 51.60
CA LEU A 174 0.96 -25.67 50.61
C LEU A 174 0.96 -26.19 49.17
N GLU A 175 1.87 -27.10 48.81
CA GLU A 175 1.90 -27.72 47.48
C GLU A 175 0.68 -28.62 47.23
N LYS A 176 0.17 -29.31 48.26
CA LYS A 176 -1.10 -30.06 48.16
C LYS A 176 -2.30 -29.14 48.01
N GLU A 177 -2.32 -28.01 48.71
CA GLU A 177 -3.38 -27.00 48.58
C GLU A 177 -3.36 -26.30 47.21
N GLU A 178 -2.17 -26.07 46.65
CA GLU A 178 -2.01 -25.52 45.31
C GLU A 178 -2.46 -26.53 44.24
N GLY A 179 -2.04 -27.80 44.37
CA GLY A 179 -2.41 -28.85 43.42
C GLY A 179 -3.85 -29.36 43.54
N SER A 180 -4.55 -29.10 44.65
CA SER A 180 -5.95 -29.50 44.82
C SER A 180 -6.91 -28.62 44.03
N LYS A 181 -6.55 -27.35 43.78
CA LYS A 181 -7.41 -26.38 43.13
C LYS A 181 -7.09 -26.27 41.65
N ILE A 182 -8.10 -26.39 40.80
CA ILE A 182 -7.95 -26.18 39.36
C ILE A 182 -8.18 -24.70 39.07
N THR A 183 -7.11 -24.01 38.67
CA THR A 183 -7.11 -22.57 38.35
C THR A 183 -6.83 -22.34 36.85
N SER A 184 -7.05 -21.12 36.37
CA SER A 184 -6.73 -20.72 34.99
C SER A 184 -5.25 -20.93 34.63
N GLU A 185 -4.34 -20.78 35.60
CA GLU A 185 -2.89 -21.01 35.43
C GLU A 185 -2.55 -22.50 35.28
N SER A 186 -3.40 -23.40 35.77
CA SER A 186 -3.25 -24.85 35.60
C SER A 186 -3.47 -25.27 34.15
N TYR A 187 -4.27 -24.51 33.40
CA TYR A 187 -4.53 -24.76 31.98
C TYR A 187 -3.44 -24.14 31.10
N LYS A 188 -3.03 -24.89 30.09
CA LYS A 188 -2.07 -24.42 29.08
C LYS A 188 -2.80 -24.17 27.77
N THR A 189 -2.45 -23.09 27.08
CA THR A 189 -2.93 -22.83 25.73
C THR A 189 -2.36 -23.90 24.78
N GLY A 190 -3.21 -24.81 24.32
CA GLY A 190 -2.78 -25.90 23.43
C GLY A 190 -2.60 -25.48 21.97
N PHE A 191 -3.39 -24.50 21.52
CA PHE A 191 -3.35 -23.93 20.18
C PHE A 191 -3.86 -22.49 20.26
N ASP A 192 -3.13 -21.57 19.64
CA ASP A 192 -3.51 -20.16 19.52
C ASP A 192 -3.19 -19.71 18.10
N SER A 193 -4.23 -19.32 17.34
CA SER A 193 -4.08 -18.77 16.00
C SER A 193 -4.94 -17.52 15.89
N SER A 194 -4.30 -16.39 15.62
CA SER A 194 -4.98 -15.19 15.21
C SER A 194 -4.96 -15.09 13.68
N HIS A 195 -6.13 -14.86 13.09
CA HIS A 195 -6.24 -14.51 11.69
C HIS A 195 -6.94 -13.16 11.59
N ILE A 196 -6.23 -12.18 11.04
CA ILE A 196 -6.81 -10.89 10.68
C ILE A 196 -7.06 -10.97 9.18
N ALA A 197 -8.33 -10.99 8.78
CA ALA A 197 -8.71 -10.84 7.38
C ALA A 197 -8.25 -9.45 6.93
N LYS A 198 -7.08 -9.39 6.28
CA LYS A 198 -6.64 -8.18 5.60
C LYS A 198 -7.50 -8.06 4.34
N PRO A 199 -8.03 -6.87 4.00
CA PRO A 199 -8.67 -6.67 2.71
C PRO A 199 -7.66 -7.07 1.63
N ASP A 200 -8.07 -7.95 0.71
CA ASP A 200 -7.20 -8.49 -0.32
C ASP A 200 -6.58 -7.36 -1.15
N SER A 201 -5.33 -7.03 -0.85
CA SER A 201 -4.48 -6.21 -1.72
C SER A 201 -3.78 -7.07 -2.78
N LYS A 202 -4.21 -8.33 -2.94
CA LYS A 202 -3.61 -9.34 -3.82
C LYS A 202 -4.59 -9.80 -4.90
N THR A 203 -5.01 -8.87 -5.74
CA THR A 203 -5.51 -9.17 -7.09
C THR A 203 -4.95 -8.21 -8.15
N TRP A 204 -4.16 -7.21 -7.75
CA TRP A 204 -3.77 -6.10 -8.63
C TRP A 204 -2.37 -6.23 -9.26
N GLU A 205 -1.57 -7.24 -8.89
CA GLU A 205 -0.20 -7.39 -9.41
C GLU A 205 0.02 -8.57 -10.37
N GLU A 206 -0.96 -9.46 -10.57
CA GLU A 206 -0.78 -10.65 -11.43
C GLU A 206 -1.27 -10.50 -12.88
N GLU A 207 -2.09 -9.51 -13.23
CA GLU A 207 -2.54 -9.31 -14.63
C GLU A 207 -1.71 -8.30 -15.44
N SER A 208 -0.84 -7.50 -14.81
CA SER A 208 -0.06 -6.46 -15.50
C SER A 208 1.38 -6.85 -15.86
N LYS A 209 1.78 -8.11 -15.68
CA LYS A 209 3.11 -8.61 -16.13
C LYS A 209 3.01 -9.54 -17.34
N LYS A 210 2.54 -9.01 -18.48
CA LYS A 210 3.04 -9.48 -19.77
C LYS A 210 4.38 -8.79 -20.04
N LYS A 211 5.42 -9.61 -20.24
CA LYS A 211 6.83 -9.24 -20.43
C LYS A 211 7.01 -8.14 -21.49
N PRO A 212 7.78 -7.05 -21.23
CA PRO A 212 8.39 -6.30 -22.31
C PRO A 212 9.70 -6.98 -22.73
N ALA A 213 9.84 -7.17 -24.04
CA ALA A 213 11.09 -7.53 -24.67
C ALA A 213 12.04 -6.32 -24.70
N LYS A 214 13.33 -6.61 -24.46
CA LYS A 214 14.54 -5.85 -24.81
C LYS A 214 14.61 -4.34 -24.50
N LYS A 215 15.58 -4.05 -23.63
CA LYS A 215 16.21 -2.77 -23.33
C LYS A 215 16.74 -2.07 -24.59
N GLU A 216 16.43 -0.78 -24.73
CA GLU A 216 17.36 0.23 -25.22
C GLU A 216 17.53 1.32 -24.16
N LYS A 217 18.76 1.80 -23.99
CA LYS A 217 19.16 2.80 -23.01
C LYS A 217 19.09 4.17 -23.69
N VAL A 218 18.37 5.13 -23.13
CA VAL A 218 18.61 6.56 -23.39
C VAL A 218 18.66 7.31 -22.06
N GLN A 219 19.47 8.36 -22.05
CA GLN A 219 20.23 8.92 -20.95
C GLN A 219 19.41 9.83 -20.04
N ALA A 220 19.77 9.82 -18.74
CA ALA A 220 19.27 10.76 -17.76
C ALA A 220 19.83 12.17 -18.05
N VAL A 221 18.93 13.14 -18.24
CA VAL A 221 19.25 14.57 -18.12
C VAL A 221 18.93 14.98 -16.69
N GLU A 222 19.97 15.26 -15.91
CA GLU A 222 19.84 15.81 -14.56
C GLU A 222 19.36 17.27 -14.63
N VAL A 223 18.15 17.55 -14.14
CA VAL A 223 17.67 18.93 -13.99
C VAL A 223 18.12 19.49 -12.64
N LEU A 224 18.94 20.53 -12.74
CA LEU A 224 19.56 21.30 -11.67
C LEU A 224 18.57 22.33 -11.10
N ASN A 225 17.71 21.92 -10.14
CA ASN A 225 17.28 22.69 -8.94
C ASN A 225 15.98 22.11 -8.32
N PRO A 226 16.05 21.15 -7.37
CA PRO A 226 14.86 20.48 -6.82
C PRO A 226 14.18 21.24 -5.65
N LYS A 227 14.50 22.52 -5.43
CA LYS A 227 14.08 23.26 -4.21
C LYS A 227 13.29 24.56 -4.45
N ALA A 228 12.79 24.82 -5.66
CA ALA A 228 12.02 26.03 -5.95
C ALA A 228 10.55 26.02 -5.49
N LEU A 229 10.02 24.91 -4.95
CA LEU A 229 8.59 24.78 -4.59
C LEU A 229 8.32 24.56 -3.09
N ALA A 230 9.34 24.71 -2.23
CA ALA A 230 9.15 24.67 -0.78
C ALA A 230 8.98 26.09 -0.22
N ASN A 231 7.79 26.67 -0.39
CA ASN A 231 7.23 27.70 0.51
C ASN A 231 5.78 28.03 0.12
N GLN A 232 4.82 27.41 0.82
CA GLN A 232 3.67 28.11 1.44
C GLN A 232 2.80 27.11 2.22
N THR A 233 2.59 27.41 3.50
CA THR A 233 1.59 26.84 4.41
C THR A 233 0.80 28.01 5.03
N PRO A 234 -0.32 27.79 5.73
CA PRO A 234 -1.67 27.57 5.23
C PRO A 234 -2.61 28.73 5.65
N ILE A 235 -3.63 29.08 4.87
CA ILE A 235 -4.70 29.98 5.34
C ILE A 235 -6.05 29.34 5.07
N LEU A 236 -6.81 29.15 6.15
CA LEU A 236 -8.22 28.78 6.16
C LEU A 236 -9.08 29.89 5.54
N GLY A 237 -10.02 29.50 4.69
CA GLY A 237 -11.12 30.33 4.22
C GLY A 237 -12.02 29.52 3.29
N GLU A 238 -13.24 29.25 3.75
CA GLU A 238 -14.28 28.51 3.04
C GLU A 238 -14.58 29.06 1.64
N SER A 239 -14.74 28.18 0.65
CA SER A 239 -15.73 28.38 -0.40
C SER A 239 -16.02 27.04 -1.11
N SER A 240 -17.27 26.59 -1.02
CA SER A 240 -17.87 25.73 -2.03
C SER A 240 -17.73 26.39 -3.40
N GLY A 241 -17.23 25.67 -4.38
CA GLY A 241 -17.14 26.14 -5.76
C GLY A 241 -16.77 24.97 -6.64
N ALA A 242 -17.76 24.44 -7.34
CA ALA A 242 -17.57 23.43 -8.37
C ALA A 242 -16.88 24.10 -9.57
N ASP A 243 -15.60 23.83 -9.73
CA ASP A 243 -14.88 23.98 -11.00
C ASP A 243 -14.11 22.69 -11.22
N ALA A 244 -14.82 21.70 -11.76
CA ALA A 244 -14.16 20.66 -12.52
C ALA A 244 -13.92 21.26 -13.90
N ASP A 245 -12.68 21.68 -14.11
CA ASP A 245 -12.11 21.92 -15.43
C ASP A 245 -12.42 20.69 -16.29
N VAL A 246 -13.20 20.90 -17.34
CA VAL A 246 -13.30 19.92 -18.42
C VAL A 246 -12.30 20.44 -19.43
N ASP A 247 -11.03 20.12 -19.19
CA ASP A 247 -10.02 20.26 -20.22
C ASP A 247 -10.47 19.46 -21.44
N GLU A 248 -10.40 20.12 -22.60
CA GLU A 248 -10.52 19.45 -23.88
C GLU A 248 -9.48 18.32 -23.93
N PRO A 249 -9.83 17.11 -24.41
CA PRO A 249 -8.82 16.14 -24.73
C PRO A 249 -8.05 16.68 -25.94
N ASP A 250 -6.85 17.21 -25.68
CA ASP A 250 -5.81 17.31 -26.68
C ASP A 250 -5.60 15.91 -27.28
N ALA A 251 -5.68 15.85 -28.60
CA ALA A 251 -5.61 14.63 -29.37
C ALA A 251 -4.14 14.22 -29.55
N ASP A 252 -3.45 13.92 -28.46
CA ASP A 252 -2.07 13.42 -28.49
C ASP A 252 -1.93 12.11 -27.70
N ASP A 253 -1.97 11.02 -28.47
CA ASP A 253 -1.17 9.79 -28.39
C ASP A 253 -1.12 8.98 -27.07
N ASP A 254 -2.28 8.62 -26.51
CA ASP A 254 -2.42 7.47 -25.59
C ASP A 254 -3.83 6.84 -25.68
N ASP A 255 -4.26 6.46 -26.89
CA ASP A 255 -5.53 5.75 -27.19
C ASP A 255 -5.52 4.29 -26.72
N ALA A 256 -5.40 4.07 -25.41
CA ALA A 256 -6.01 2.90 -24.80
C ALA A 256 -7.49 3.22 -24.58
N ASP A 257 -8.32 3.00 -25.61
CA ASP A 257 -9.80 3.04 -25.60
C ASP A 257 -10.38 3.13 -24.17
N ILE A 258 -10.80 4.34 -23.77
CA ILE A 258 -11.48 4.60 -22.48
C ILE A 258 -12.90 4.00 -22.57
N GLU A 259 -12.97 2.68 -22.69
CA GLU A 259 -14.19 1.91 -22.72
C GLU A 259 -14.55 1.45 -21.31
N ALA A 260 -15.81 1.61 -20.94
CA ALA A 260 -16.33 1.00 -19.71
C ALA A 260 -16.10 -0.52 -19.75
N SER A 261 -15.60 -1.07 -18.64
CA SER A 261 -15.37 -2.51 -18.58
C SER A 261 -16.68 -3.29 -18.64
N ALA A 262 -16.59 -4.60 -18.78
CA ALA A 262 -17.77 -5.47 -18.76
C ALA A 262 -18.59 -5.34 -17.46
N THR A 263 -17.98 -4.94 -16.34
CA THR A 263 -18.69 -4.71 -15.08
C THR A 263 -19.27 -3.30 -15.00
N GLY A 264 -18.58 -2.28 -15.54
CA GLY A 264 -19.13 -0.94 -15.76
C GLY A 264 -20.39 -0.95 -16.64
N LYS A 265 -20.36 -1.67 -17.77
CA LYS A 265 -21.51 -1.86 -18.68
C LYS A 265 -22.71 -2.52 -17.97
N LYS A 266 -22.48 -3.48 -17.07
CA LYS A 266 -23.54 -4.10 -16.25
C LYS A 266 -24.10 -3.14 -15.19
N PHE A 267 -23.26 -2.30 -14.61
CA PHE A 267 -23.68 -1.25 -13.67
C PHE A 267 -24.54 -0.19 -14.37
N ALA A 268 -24.16 0.21 -15.59
CA ALA A 268 -24.91 1.14 -16.44
C ALA A 268 -26.36 0.66 -16.67
N ALA A 269 -26.56 -0.65 -16.83
CA ALA A 269 -27.86 -1.25 -17.10
C ALA A 269 -28.84 -1.22 -15.91
N ILE A 270 -28.37 -0.90 -14.69
CA ILE A 270 -29.24 -0.80 -13.51
C ILE A 270 -30.14 0.43 -13.64
N LYS A 271 -31.45 0.25 -13.41
CA LYS A 271 -32.45 1.30 -13.55
C LYS A 271 -32.17 2.49 -12.62
N MET A 272 -32.34 3.70 -13.17
CA MET A 272 -32.27 4.95 -12.41
C MET A 272 -33.25 4.92 -11.22
N GLY A 273 -32.74 5.20 -10.02
CA GLY A 273 -33.50 5.19 -8.77
C GLY A 273 -33.56 3.85 -8.02
N ASP A 274 -33.07 2.75 -8.60
CA ASP A 274 -32.92 1.48 -7.86
C ASP A 274 -31.61 1.45 -7.06
N TYR A 275 -31.57 2.30 -6.04
CA TYR A 275 -30.39 2.47 -5.18
C TYR A 275 -30.01 1.21 -4.42
N LYS A 276 -30.96 0.30 -4.16
CA LYS A 276 -30.69 -0.97 -3.48
C LYS A 276 -29.86 -1.89 -4.37
N SER A 277 -30.24 -2.02 -5.65
CA SER A 277 -29.49 -2.80 -6.63
C SER A 277 -28.12 -2.19 -6.91
N CYS A 278 -28.01 -0.85 -7.00
CA CYS A 278 -26.72 -0.18 -7.15
C CYS A 278 -25.79 -0.44 -5.96
N LEU A 279 -26.28 -0.31 -4.72
CA LEU A 279 -25.48 -0.58 -3.51
C LEU A 279 -25.01 -2.04 -3.46
N GLN A 280 -25.91 -2.99 -3.75
CA GLN A 280 -25.56 -4.40 -3.78
C GLN A 280 -24.50 -4.70 -4.85
N PHE A 281 -24.64 -4.12 -6.04
CA PHE A 281 -23.69 -4.31 -7.13
C PHE A 281 -22.30 -3.78 -6.80
N ILE A 282 -22.21 -2.57 -6.22
CA ILE A 282 -20.94 -1.96 -5.80
C ILE A 282 -20.30 -2.77 -4.66
N SER A 283 -21.10 -3.25 -3.71
CA SER A 283 -20.59 -4.09 -2.61
C SER A 283 -20.03 -5.42 -3.09
N ALA A 284 -20.63 -6.02 -4.13
CA ALA A 284 -20.14 -7.25 -4.75
C ALA A 284 -18.96 -7.01 -5.72
N ASN A 285 -18.85 -5.80 -6.28
CA ASN A 285 -17.83 -5.44 -7.27
C ASN A 285 -17.16 -4.11 -6.90
N PRO A 286 -16.27 -4.08 -5.88
CA PRO A 286 -15.61 -2.84 -5.46
C PRO A 286 -14.74 -2.18 -6.53
N HIS A 287 -14.28 -2.95 -7.53
CA HIS A 287 -13.47 -2.47 -8.64
C HIS A 287 -14.21 -1.48 -9.55
N VAL A 288 -15.55 -1.46 -9.52
CA VAL A 288 -16.38 -0.55 -10.32
C VAL A 288 -16.24 0.92 -9.86
N LEU A 289 -15.71 1.16 -8.66
CA LEU A 289 -15.42 2.50 -8.13
C LEU A 289 -14.14 3.13 -8.71
N ALA A 290 -13.45 2.46 -9.63
CA ALA A 290 -12.28 3.02 -10.30
C ALA A 290 -12.66 4.22 -11.19
N GLU A 291 -11.72 5.16 -11.35
CA GLU A 291 -11.88 6.36 -12.21
C GLU A 291 -12.26 6.00 -13.64
N LYS A 292 -11.51 5.05 -14.21
CA LYS A 292 -11.69 4.56 -15.58
C LYS A 292 -13.13 4.11 -15.88
N GLU A 293 -13.83 3.56 -14.88
CA GLU A 293 -15.22 3.13 -15.04
C GLU A 293 -16.20 4.30 -15.08
N THR A 294 -15.92 5.38 -14.33
CA THR A 294 -16.72 6.59 -14.37
C THR A 294 -16.59 7.26 -15.74
N ASP A 295 -15.35 7.38 -16.23
CA ASP A 295 -15.06 8.02 -17.50
C ASP A 295 -15.61 7.19 -18.67
N GLY A 296 -15.43 5.87 -18.64
CA GLY A 296 -16.00 4.96 -19.63
C GLY A 296 -17.53 5.01 -19.68
N LEU A 297 -18.21 5.22 -18.55
CA LEU A 297 -19.66 5.40 -18.51
C LEU A 297 -20.10 6.76 -19.08
N LEU A 298 -19.30 7.82 -18.92
CA LEU A 298 -19.57 9.12 -19.55
C LEU A 298 -19.37 9.07 -21.07
N VAL A 299 -18.35 8.36 -21.55
CA VAL A 299 -18.16 8.08 -22.98
C VAL A 299 -19.34 7.29 -23.54
N MET A 300 -19.80 6.23 -22.83
CA MET A 300 -21.02 5.50 -23.21
C MET A 300 -22.26 6.40 -23.24
N ALA A 301 -22.37 7.37 -22.33
CA ALA A 301 -23.46 8.33 -22.32
C ALA A 301 -23.42 9.25 -23.55
N PHE A 302 -22.23 9.71 -23.93
CA PHE A 302 -22.02 10.52 -25.13
C PHE A 302 -22.39 9.74 -26.41
N ASN A 303 -21.89 8.51 -26.55
CA ASN A 303 -22.22 7.63 -27.68
C ASN A 303 -23.72 7.33 -27.77
N SER A 304 -24.38 7.12 -26.62
CA SER A 304 -25.84 6.93 -26.57
C SER A 304 -26.61 8.18 -26.96
N ALA A 305 -26.08 9.37 -26.64
CA ALA A 305 -26.68 10.64 -27.02
C ALA A 305 -26.57 10.89 -28.53
N LEU A 306 -25.43 10.56 -29.15
CA LEU A 306 -25.24 10.58 -30.60
C LEU A 306 -26.20 9.62 -31.32
N ALA A 307 -26.38 8.41 -30.79
CA ALA A 307 -27.34 7.44 -31.32
C ALA A 307 -28.83 7.82 -31.11
N GLY A 308 -29.12 8.99 -30.53
CA GLY A 308 -30.47 9.46 -30.25
C GLY A 308 -31.17 8.78 -29.06
N ALA A 309 -30.48 7.88 -28.34
CA ALA A 309 -31.00 7.15 -27.19
C ALA A 309 -30.89 7.98 -25.89
N GLN A 310 -31.77 9.00 -25.79
CA GLN A 310 -31.77 10.00 -24.71
C GLN A 310 -31.91 9.40 -23.29
N ASP A 311 -32.80 8.41 -23.11
CA ASP A 311 -33.01 7.78 -21.81
C ASP A 311 -31.81 6.94 -21.36
N ALA A 312 -31.17 6.23 -22.29
CA ALA A 312 -29.97 5.46 -22.04
C ALA A 312 -28.78 6.37 -21.69
N ALA A 313 -28.61 7.48 -22.42
CA ALA A 313 -27.61 8.48 -22.11
C ALA A 313 -27.79 9.05 -20.70
N LYS A 314 -29.02 9.43 -20.32
CA LYS A 314 -29.31 9.93 -18.96
C LYS A 314 -29.04 8.88 -17.89
N GLN A 315 -29.34 7.62 -18.15
CA GLN A 315 -29.06 6.50 -17.24
C GLN A 315 -27.56 6.31 -17.03
N CYS A 316 -26.75 6.33 -18.10
CA CYS A 316 -25.30 6.23 -18.01
C CYS A 316 -24.70 7.40 -17.21
N VAL A 317 -25.15 8.66 -17.44
CA VAL A 317 -24.72 9.82 -16.65
C VAL A 317 -25.07 9.67 -15.17
N HIS A 318 -26.28 9.21 -14.86
CA HIS A 318 -26.68 8.98 -13.46
C HIS A 318 -25.78 7.95 -12.78
N GLN A 319 -25.47 6.85 -13.44
CA GLN A 319 -24.60 5.81 -12.88
C GLN A 319 -23.14 6.27 -12.76
N ALA A 320 -22.63 7.04 -13.73
CA ALA A 320 -21.28 7.62 -13.66
C ALA A 320 -21.13 8.58 -12.48
N LEU A 321 -22.04 9.55 -12.35
CA LEU A 321 -22.00 10.53 -11.25
C LEU A 321 -22.19 9.84 -9.89
N LEU A 322 -23.01 8.79 -9.81
CA LEU A 322 -23.17 8.01 -8.58
C LEU A 322 -21.82 7.42 -8.11
N LEU A 323 -21.03 6.85 -9.02
CA LEU A 323 -19.69 6.34 -8.70
C LEU A 323 -18.74 7.47 -8.29
N GLN A 324 -18.75 8.59 -9.02
CA GLN A 324 -17.95 9.77 -8.70
C GLN A 324 -18.22 10.28 -7.27
N TYR A 325 -19.50 10.40 -6.91
CA TYR A 325 -19.90 10.81 -5.56
C TYR A 325 -19.53 9.78 -4.51
N CYS A 326 -19.73 8.48 -4.76
CA CYS A 326 -19.32 7.42 -3.82
C CYS A 326 -17.81 7.46 -3.52
N ARG A 327 -16.99 7.76 -4.54
CA ARG A 327 -15.54 7.92 -4.42
C ARG A 327 -15.16 9.19 -3.65
N ALA A 328 -15.82 10.32 -3.94
CA ALA A 328 -15.54 11.60 -3.29
C ALA A 328 -15.78 11.57 -1.76
N LEU A 329 -16.67 10.70 -1.26
CA LEU A 329 -16.94 10.55 0.18
C LEU A 329 -15.94 9.64 0.93
N GLY A 330 -14.95 9.04 0.26
CA GLY A 330 -13.87 8.27 0.88
C GLY A 330 -14.23 6.81 1.23
N LYS A 331 -13.51 6.22 2.19
CA LYS A 331 -13.49 4.76 2.47
C LYS A 331 -14.86 4.16 2.86
N ASP A 332 -15.69 4.91 3.59
CA ASP A 332 -17.09 4.55 3.91
C ASP A 332 -18.10 5.33 3.04
N GLY A 333 -17.63 5.91 1.95
CA GLY A 333 -18.37 6.87 1.14
C GLY A 333 -19.59 6.29 0.45
N VAL A 334 -19.52 5.02 0.04
CA VAL A 334 -20.63 4.28 -0.59
C VAL A 334 -21.84 4.25 0.35
N GLY A 335 -21.68 3.73 1.58
CA GLY A 335 -22.78 3.63 2.53
C GLY A 335 -23.36 4.99 2.93
N MET A 336 -22.50 5.99 3.09
CA MET A 336 -22.91 7.36 3.43
C MET A 336 -23.67 8.04 2.29
N PHE A 337 -23.22 7.89 1.04
CA PHE A 337 -23.89 8.43 -0.14
C PHE A 337 -25.29 7.82 -0.28
N PHE A 338 -25.39 6.48 -0.25
CA PHE A 338 -26.68 5.81 -0.38
C PHE A 338 -27.64 6.15 0.75
N LYS A 339 -27.15 6.28 2.00
CA LYS A 339 -27.99 6.75 3.12
C LYS A 339 -28.51 8.16 2.90
N ARG A 340 -27.67 9.07 2.38
CA ARG A 340 -28.04 10.47 2.12
C ARG A 340 -29.02 10.61 0.95
N ILE A 341 -28.86 9.83 -0.12
CA ILE A 341 -29.72 9.92 -1.31
C ILE A 341 -31.09 9.25 -1.12
N THR A 342 -31.20 8.23 -0.27
CA THR A 342 -32.47 7.56 0.04
C THR A 342 -33.26 8.25 1.16
N THR A 343 -32.64 9.17 1.91
CA THR A 343 -33.32 9.91 2.98
C THR A 343 -34.24 10.97 2.37
N HIS A 344 -35.55 10.86 2.63
CA HIS A 344 -36.54 11.82 2.12
C HIS A 344 -36.23 13.26 2.58
N GLY A 345 -36.17 14.19 1.62
CA GLY A 345 -35.98 15.63 1.88
C GLY A 345 -34.54 16.06 2.16
N HIS A 346 -33.54 15.18 1.95
CA HIS A 346 -32.14 15.51 2.13
C HIS A 346 -31.61 16.37 0.96
N GLN A 347 -30.86 17.45 1.25
CA GLN A 347 -30.33 18.38 0.23
C GLN A 347 -29.44 17.68 -0.81
N ALA A 348 -28.66 16.66 -0.39
CA ALA A 348 -27.81 15.89 -1.29
C ALA A 348 -28.57 15.21 -2.44
N GLN A 349 -29.85 14.83 -2.23
CA GLN A 349 -30.66 14.26 -3.30
C GLN A 349 -30.93 15.31 -4.39
N LYS A 350 -31.23 16.55 -4.00
CA LYS A 350 -31.48 17.64 -4.93
C LYS A 350 -30.21 18.01 -5.71
N VAL A 351 -29.10 18.22 -5.01
CA VAL A 351 -27.80 18.55 -5.63
C VAL A 351 -27.39 17.46 -6.63
N PHE A 352 -27.50 16.20 -6.25
CA PHE A 352 -27.16 15.08 -7.14
C PHE A 352 -28.03 15.06 -8.40
N PHE A 353 -29.35 15.24 -8.30
CA PHE A 353 -30.21 15.26 -9.49
C PHE A 353 -29.99 16.50 -10.36
N ASP A 354 -29.72 17.64 -9.76
CA ASP A 354 -29.40 18.88 -10.48
C ASP A 354 -28.10 18.69 -11.30
N ASP A 355 -27.08 18.06 -10.73
CA ASP A 355 -25.83 17.72 -11.42
C ASP A 355 -26.04 16.71 -12.55
N VAL A 356 -26.79 15.63 -12.31
CA VAL A 356 -27.13 14.65 -13.34
C VAL A 356 -27.82 15.30 -14.54
N ASN A 357 -28.77 16.21 -14.28
CA ASN A 357 -29.47 16.92 -15.35
C ASN A 357 -28.54 17.90 -16.06
N SER A 358 -27.68 18.64 -15.34
CA SER A 358 -26.71 19.57 -15.91
C SER A 358 -25.72 18.87 -16.84
N THR A 359 -25.08 17.80 -16.35
CA THR A 359 -24.10 17.01 -17.12
C THR A 359 -24.75 16.35 -18.34
N TYR A 360 -25.96 15.80 -18.18
CA TYR A 360 -26.71 15.26 -19.30
C TYR A 360 -27.05 16.32 -20.36
N MET A 361 -27.44 17.53 -19.94
CA MET A 361 -27.71 18.63 -20.89
C MET A 361 -26.46 19.06 -21.64
N ARG A 362 -25.29 19.12 -20.99
CA ARG A 362 -24.00 19.42 -21.65
C ARG A 362 -23.67 18.36 -22.70
N ILE A 363 -23.76 17.08 -22.34
CA ILE A 363 -23.53 15.95 -23.26
C ILE A 363 -24.49 16.01 -24.45
N LYS A 364 -25.76 16.31 -24.21
CA LYS A 364 -26.77 16.44 -25.26
C LYS A 364 -26.51 17.61 -26.20
N THR A 365 -26.08 18.76 -25.69
CA THR A 365 -25.73 19.92 -26.51
C THR A 365 -24.52 19.62 -27.38
N ARG A 366 -23.45 19.08 -26.79
CA ARG A 366 -22.23 18.68 -27.51
C ARG A 366 -22.51 17.62 -28.58
N ALA A 367 -23.31 16.60 -28.27
CA ALA A 367 -23.70 15.58 -29.25
C ALA A 367 -24.50 16.18 -30.43
N LYS A 368 -25.36 17.17 -30.18
CA LYS A 368 -26.09 17.87 -31.25
C LYS A 368 -25.22 18.80 -32.07
N GLU A 369 -24.21 19.41 -31.47
CA GLU A 369 -23.24 20.26 -32.18
C GLU A 369 -22.36 19.41 -33.09
N LEU A 370 -21.88 18.26 -32.59
CA LEU A 370 -21.10 17.32 -33.39
C LEU A 370 -21.91 16.76 -34.56
N GLU A 371 -23.18 16.41 -34.34
CA GLU A 371 -24.06 15.97 -35.42
C GLU A 371 -24.23 17.07 -36.49
N LYS A 372 -24.35 18.34 -36.09
CA LYS A 372 -24.43 19.47 -37.03
C LYS A 372 -23.12 19.69 -37.77
N GLN A 373 -21.97 19.54 -37.09
CA GLN A 373 -20.64 19.63 -37.71
C GLN A 373 -20.47 18.53 -38.76
N ARG A 374 -20.80 17.28 -38.44
CA ARG A 374 -20.72 16.16 -39.41
C ARG A 374 -21.62 16.39 -40.62
N ILE A 375 -22.84 16.89 -40.42
CA ILE A 375 -23.74 17.23 -41.53
C ILE A 375 -23.18 18.41 -42.36
N GLN A 376 -22.52 19.38 -41.73
CA GLN A 376 -21.91 20.51 -42.41
C GLN A 376 -20.65 20.09 -43.18
N GLU A 377 -19.81 19.25 -42.61
CA GLU A 377 -18.62 18.66 -43.24
C GLU A 377 -18.98 17.75 -44.41
N GLU A 378 -20.03 16.92 -44.29
CA GLU A 378 -20.58 16.14 -45.40
C GLU A 378 -21.19 17.03 -46.50
N ALA A 379 -21.72 18.20 -46.15
CA ALA A 379 -22.25 19.17 -47.11
C ALA A 379 -21.15 20.02 -47.78
N GLU A 380 -20.02 20.26 -47.10
CA GLU A 380 -18.93 21.13 -47.55
C GLU A 380 -17.74 20.36 -48.15
N GLY A 381 -17.65 19.03 -48.01
CA GLY A 381 -16.65 18.18 -48.69
C GLY A 381 -15.19 18.56 -48.41
N ALA A 382 -14.93 19.24 -47.29
CA ALA A 382 -13.63 19.81 -46.95
C ALA A 382 -12.93 18.94 -45.91
N GLY A 383 -12.44 17.78 -46.34
CA GLY A 383 -11.69 16.85 -45.49
C GLY A 383 -10.93 15.77 -46.24
N THR A 384 -10.72 15.95 -47.55
CA THR A 384 -9.80 15.11 -48.33
C THR A 384 -8.63 15.99 -48.74
N GLU A 385 -7.42 15.65 -48.33
CA GLU A 385 -6.18 16.25 -48.84
C GLU A 385 -6.27 16.29 -50.38
N GLN A 386 -6.01 17.45 -51.00
CA GLN A 386 -6.12 17.62 -52.45
C GLN A 386 -4.72 17.75 -53.03
N ILE A 387 -4.40 16.94 -54.03
CA ILE A 387 -3.13 17.06 -54.77
C ILE A 387 -3.28 18.17 -55.81
N GLN A 388 -2.44 19.19 -55.71
CA GLN A 388 -2.35 20.29 -56.66
C GLN A 388 -0.98 20.31 -57.31
N LEU A 389 -0.92 20.33 -58.65
CA LEU A 389 0.32 20.46 -59.40
C LEU A 389 0.76 21.93 -59.40
N HIS A 390 1.93 22.20 -58.81
CA HIS A 390 2.62 23.47 -58.83
C HIS A 390 4.11 23.23 -59.11
N ALA A 391 4.77 24.17 -59.78
CA ALA A 391 6.21 24.09 -60.00
C ALA A 391 6.97 24.39 -58.69
N VAL A 392 8.05 23.68 -58.43
CA VAL A 392 8.83 23.82 -57.18
C VAL A 392 9.71 25.07 -57.19
N ASP A 393 10.15 25.53 -58.37
CA ASP A 393 11.03 26.69 -58.53
C ASP A 393 10.31 27.87 -59.23
N PRO A 394 10.46 29.14 -58.78
CA PRO A 394 9.81 30.35 -59.32
C PRO A 394 10.13 30.76 -60.77
N GLY A 395 10.49 29.81 -61.63
CA GLY A 395 10.90 30.03 -63.01
C GLY A 395 10.65 28.89 -63.98
N THR A 396 10.08 27.79 -63.48
CA THR A 396 9.73 26.63 -64.29
C THR A 396 8.24 26.65 -64.55
N THR A 397 7.84 26.74 -65.82
CA THR A 397 6.45 26.58 -66.21
C THR A 397 6.21 25.14 -66.63
N ILE A 398 5.25 24.47 -65.98
CA ILE A 398 4.82 23.12 -66.36
C ILE A 398 3.92 23.27 -67.59
N ASN A 399 4.41 22.85 -68.75
CA ASN A 399 3.63 22.77 -69.98
C ASN A 399 3.08 21.35 -70.15
N ILE A 400 1.79 21.26 -70.49
CA ILE A 400 1.11 19.99 -70.75
C ILE A 400 1.14 19.75 -72.25
N SER A 401 1.77 18.66 -72.69
CA SER A 401 1.84 18.28 -74.10
C SER A 401 1.03 17.03 -74.37
N ILE A 402 0.23 17.04 -75.44
CA ILE A 402 -0.63 15.91 -75.81
C ILE A 402 0.04 15.14 -76.94
N PRO A 403 0.19 13.81 -76.81
CA PRO A 403 0.75 12.97 -77.88
C PRO A 403 -0.10 13.04 -79.17
N PRO A 404 0.52 13.18 -80.35
CA PRO A 404 -0.19 13.27 -81.63
C PRO A 404 -0.92 11.97 -82.01
N GLU A 405 -1.99 12.07 -82.81
CA GLU A 405 -2.84 10.93 -83.18
C GLU A 405 -2.20 9.88 -84.10
N LYS A 406 -1.13 10.25 -84.82
CA LYS A 406 -0.40 9.35 -85.72
C LYS A 406 1.09 9.66 -85.65
N SER A 407 1.82 8.86 -84.91
CA SER A 407 3.29 8.90 -84.85
C SER A 407 3.88 7.52 -85.14
N GLU A 408 5.08 7.50 -85.71
CA GLU A 408 5.84 6.27 -85.98
C GLU A 408 6.74 5.87 -84.80
N ASP A 409 6.84 6.72 -83.76
CA ASP A 409 7.70 6.49 -82.60
C ASP A 409 7.02 5.60 -81.52
N PRO A 410 7.66 4.49 -81.09
CA PRO A 410 7.08 3.56 -80.11
C PRO A 410 6.74 4.16 -78.74
N ALA A 411 7.37 5.28 -78.36
CA ALA A 411 7.12 5.97 -77.09
C ALA A 411 5.84 6.83 -77.16
N GLU A 412 5.60 7.51 -78.28
CA GLU A 412 4.43 8.37 -78.47
C GLU A 412 3.14 7.56 -78.63
N ILE A 413 3.23 6.35 -79.21
CA ILE A 413 2.11 5.41 -79.32
C ILE A 413 1.65 4.96 -77.91
N LYS A 414 2.59 4.64 -77.01
CA LYS A 414 2.28 4.24 -75.63
C LYS A 414 1.71 5.40 -74.80
N ALA A 415 2.26 6.61 -74.97
CA ALA A 415 1.73 7.80 -74.32
C ALA A 415 0.28 8.10 -74.76
N ARG A 416 -0.05 7.88 -76.04
CA ARG A 416 -1.42 8.02 -76.56
C ARG A 416 -2.37 6.95 -76.00
N GLU A 417 -1.91 5.71 -75.82
CA GLU A 417 -2.69 4.65 -75.17
C GLU A 417 -3.00 4.99 -73.71
N LEU A 418 -2.04 5.54 -72.96
CA LEU A 418 -2.25 6.05 -71.59
C LEU A 418 -3.24 7.21 -71.55
N PHE A 419 -3.13 8.16 -72.50
CA PHE A 419 -4.09 9.27 -72.61
C PHE A 419 -5.53 8.80 -72.81
N LEU A 420 -5.73 7.78 -73.66
CA LEU A 420 -7.06 7.19 -73.93
C LEU A 420 -7.61 6.38 -72.74
N ALA A 421 -6.74 5.89 -71.86
CA ALA A 421 -7.12 5.17 -70.65
C ALA A 421 -7.66 6.10 -69.54
N PHE A 422 -7.36 7.39 -69.59
CA PHE A 422 -7.82 8.36 -68.59
C PHE A 422 -9.34 8.63 -68.63
N PRO A 423 -9.95 9.06 -67.51
CA PRO A 423 -11.34 9.48 -67.49
C PRO A 423 -11.63 10.62 -68.47
N PRO A 424 -12.83 10.69 -69.08
CA PRO A 424 -13.18 11.70 -70.09
C PRO A 424 -13.19 13.14 -69.54
N GLY A 425 -13.25 13.30 -68.22
CA GLY A 425 -13.08 14.60 -67.56
C GLY A 425 -11.63 15.07 -67.53
N LEU A 426 -10.69 14.14 -67.33
CA LEU A 426 -9.26 14.44 -67.32
C LEU A 426 -8.72 14.64 -68.74
N GLN A 427 -9.19 13.84 -69.71
CA GLN A 427 -8.84 14.02 -71.13
C GLN A 427 -9.16 15.43 -71.63
N ARG A 428 -10.34 15.97 -71.28
CA ARG A 428 -10.72 17.34 -71.65
C ARG A 428 -9.87 18.42 -70.98
N ALA A 429 -9.46 18.18 -69.73
CA ALA A 429 -8.58 19.09 -68.99
C ALA A 429 -7.14 19.08 -69.52
N LEU A 430 -6.67 17.92 -70.00
CA LEU A 430 -5.38 17.83 -70.70
C LEU A 430 -5.46 18.44 -72.10
N GLU A 431 -6.60 18.30 -72.80
CA GLU A 431 -6.89 18.94 -74.10
C GLU A 431 -6.91 20.47 -74.06
N SER A 432 -7.33 21.06 -72.92
CA SER A 432 -7.31 22.51 -72.77
C SER A 432 -5.92 23.09 -72.50
N GLY A 433 -4.94 22.25 -72.16
CA GLY A 433 -3.56 22.66 -71.89
C GLY A 433 -3.41 23.58 -70.66
N SER A 434 -4.47 23.76 -69.86
CA SER A 434 -4.47 24.64 -68.70
C SER A 434 -4.25 23.84 -67.41
N LEU A 435 -3.20 24.22 -66.66
CA LEU A 435 -2.87 23.62 -65.37
C LEU A 435 -4.02 23.76 -64.35
N ASP A 436 -4.79 24.86 -64.43
CA ASP A 436 -5.91 25.13 -63.53
C ASP A 436 -7.09 24.15 -63.75
N GLU A 437 -7.34 23.77 -65.00
CA GLU A 437 -8.40 22.81 -65.32
C GLU A 437 -8.02 21.40 -64.92
N VAL A 438 -6.73 21.03 -65.05
CA VAL A 438 -6.22 19.74 -64.57
C VAL A 438 -6.24 19.67 -63.05
N ASN A 439 -5.80 20.72 -62.36
CA ASN A 439 -5.88 20.83 -60.89
C ASN A 439 -7.32 20.72 -60.37
N LYS A 440 -8.30 21.26 -61.11
CA LYS A 440 -9.73 21.13 -60.77
C LYS A 440 -10.26 19.70 -60.90
N VAL A 441 -9.68 18.88 -61.77
CA VAL A 441 -10.03 17.46 -61.91
C VAL A 441 -9.32 16.62 -60.85
N LEU A 442 -8.04 16.89 -60.59
CA LEU A 442 -7.27 16.22 -59.54
C LEU A 442 -7.83 16.51 -58.13
N GLY A 443 -8.31 17.72 -57.87
CA GLY A 443 -8.95 18.06 -56.59
C GLY A 443 -10.33 17.42 -56.35
N LYS A 444 -10.92 16.76 -57.35
CA LYS A 444 -12.22 16.05 -57.21
C LYS A 444 -12.08 14.54 -57.00
N MET A 445 -10.87 14.01 -57.06
CA MET A 445 -10.57 12.58 -56.84
C MET A 445 -9.83 12.39 -55.51
N SER A 446 -9.80 11.15 -55.01
CA SER A 446 -9.03 10.79 -53.82
C SER A 446 -7.53 10.94 -54.05
N VAL A 447 -6.78 11.24 -52.98
CA VAL A 447 -5.32 11.41 -52.97
C VAL A 447 -4.61 10.28 -53.72
N GLU A 448 -4.90 9.02 -53.34
CA GLU A 448 -4.26 7.84 -53.93
C GLU A 448 -4.47 7.74 -55.46
N SER A 449 -5.66 8.13 -55.93
CA SER A 449 -5.99 8.11 -57.36
C SER A 449 -5.38 9.29 -58.11
N ALA A 450 -5.29 10.47 -57.48
CA ALA A 450 -4.62 11.63 -58.07
C ALA A 450 -3.11 11.40 -58.20
N GLU A 451 -2.46 10.76 -57.21
CA GLU A 451 -1.04 10.37 -57.28
C GLU A 451 -0.75 9.41 -58.44
N GLU A 452 -1.58 8.37 -58.61
CA GLU A 452 -1.42 7.40 -59.69
C GLU A 452 -1.58 8.06 -61.07
N VAL A 453 -2.55 8.96 -61.20
CA VAL A 453 -2.77 9.74 -62.43
C VAL A 453 -1.58 10.67 -62.73
N VAL A 454 -1.04 11.36 -61.72
CA VAL A 454 0.14 12.23 -61.90
C VAL A 454 1.38 11.42 -62.28
N ALA A 455 1.57 10.23 -61.70
CA ALA A 455 2.64 9.32 -62.08
C ALA A 455 2.52 8.86 -63.54
N GLN A 456 1.31 8.51 -64.00
CA GLN A 456 1.05 8.13 -65.39
C GLN A 456 1.22 9.30 -66.38
N LEU A 457 0.90 10.53 -65.97
CA LEU A 457 1.15 11.74 -66.77
C LEU A 457 2.66 12.01 -66.96
N SER A 458 3.46 11.74 -65.92
CA SER A 458 4.92 11.83 -65.98
C SER A 458 5.53 10.71 -66.85
N GLU A 459 5.09 9.46 -66.66
CA GLU A 459 5.56 8.30 -67.46
C GLU A 459 5.23 8.45 -68.95
N GLY A 460 4.05 8.99 -69.26
CA GLY A 460 3.64 9.26 -70.63
C GLY A 460 4.27 10.51 -71.26
N GLY A 461 5.17 11.21 -70.55
CA GLY A 461 5.85 12.42 -71.06
C GLY A 461 4.90 13.58 -71.34
N MET A 462 3.70 13.57 -70.77
CA MET A 462 2.67 14.60 -70.99
C MET A 462 2.91 15.86 -70.16
N LEU A 463 3.84 15.81 -69.19
CA LEU A 463 4.30 16.94 -68.39
C LEU A 463 5.73 17.31 -68.81
N SER A 464 5.91 18.45 -69.45
CA SER A 464 7.22 19.00 -69.79
C SER A 464 7.57 20.17 -68.88
N LEU A 465 8.75 20.12 -68.28
CA LEU A 465 9.35 21.21 -67.50
C LEU A 465 10.23 22.02 -68.45
N GLU A 466 9.81 23.24 -68.79
CA GLU A 466 10.65 24.17 -69.54
C GLU A 466 11.29 25.17 -68.59
N GLU A 467 12.62 25.19 -68.56
CA GLU A 467 13.40 26.27 -67.96
C GLU A 467 13.41 27.44 -68.93
N GLN A 468 12.86 28.59 -68.52
CA GLN A 468 13.00 29.81 -69.32
C GLN A 468 14.47 30.25 -69.31
N ILE A 469 15.18 30.02 -70.42
CA ILE A 469 16.56 30.50 -70.60
C ILE A 469 16.49 32.00 -70.91
N ILE A 470 16.83 32.82 -69.91
CA ILE A 470 16.86 34.28 -70.04
C ILE A 470 18.19 34.70 -70.71
N ASP A 471 18.13 35.30 -71.90
CA ASP A 471 19.31 35.89 -72.56
C ASP A 471 19.69 37.22 -71.90
N ALA A 472 20.70 37.18 -71.03
CA ALA A 472 21.15 38.32 -70.23
C ALA A 472 21.81 39.47 -71.03
N THR A 473 21.94 39.35 -72.35
CA THR A 473 22.59 40.37 -73.19
C THR A 473 21.65 41.46 -73.72
N THR A 474 20.33 41.30 -73.58
CA THR A 474 19.32 42.31 -73.96
C THR A 474 18.75 43.06 -72.75
N GLU A 475 18.32 44.31 -72.94
CA GLU A 475 17.75 45.15 -71.85
C GLU A 475 16.46 44.56 -71.25
N GLU A 476 15.73 43.77 -72.03
CA GLU A 476 14.54 43.02 -71.56
C GLU A 476 14.95 41.80 -70.72
N GLY A 477 16.02 41.09 -71.10
CA GLY A 477 16.58 39.97 -70.33
C GLY A 477 17.15 40.40 -68.97
N GLN A 478 17.78 41.57 -68.87
CA GLN A 478 18.28 42.09 -67.58
C GLN A 478 17.16 42.52 -66.62
N LYS A 479 16.00 42.92 -67.15
CA LYS A 479 14.81 43.21 -66.33
C LYS A 479 14.15 41.91 -65.85
N ALA A 480 14.00 40.93 -66.75
CA ALA A 480 13.49 39.60 -66.38
C ALA A 480 14.38 38.93 -65.31
N LEU A 481 15.71 39.04 -65.41
CA LEU A 481 16.64 38.53 -64.40
C LEU A 481 16.48 39.19 -63.02
N LYS A 482 16.22 40.50 -62.98
CA LYS A 482 15.98 41.23 -61.73
C LYS A 482 14.64 40.87 -61.10
N GLU A 483 13.60 40.75 -61.92
CA GLU A 483 12.28 40.29 -61.46
C GLU A 483 12.35 38.85 -60.94
N PHE A 484 13.16 38.00 -61.58
CA PHE A 484 13.42 36.63 -61.14
C PHE A 484 14.14 36.58 -59.79
N GLU A 485 15.23 37.35 -59.61
CA GLU A 485 15.96 37.44 -58.33
C GLU A 485 15.08 38.00 -57.19
N GLU A 486 14.14 38.88 -57.50
CA GLU A 486 13.18 39.42 -56.53
C GLU A 486 12.11 38.39 -56.14
N GLN A 487 11.61 37.61 -57.10
CA GLN A 487 10.67 36.51 -56.84
C GLN A 487 11.32 35.38 -56.03
N GLU A 488 12.58 35.02 -56.34
CA GLU A 488 13.32 34.00 -55.59
C GLU A 488 13.59 34.44 -54.14
N LYS A 489 13.91 35.72 -53.92
CA LYS A 489 14.01 36.29 -52.56
C LYS A 489 12.68 36.36 -51.82
N ALA A 490 11.57 36.55 -52.54
CA ALA A 490 10.23 36.53 -51.94
C ALA A 490 9.86 35.10 -51.52
N ALA A 491 10.06 34.11 -52.39
CA ALA A 491 9.80 32.70 -52.10
C ALA A 491 10.67 32.17 -50.93
N GLN A 492 11.96 32.56 -50.87
CA GLN A 492 12.83 32.21 -49.73
C GLN A 492 12.35 32.84 -48.41
N LYS A 493 11.79 34.05 -48.44
CA LYS A 493 11.18 34.67 -47.25
C LYS A 493 9.90 33.96 -46.83
N GLU A 494 9.09 33.53 -47.78
CA GLU A 494 7.82 32.83 -47.53
C GLU A 494 8.06 31.41 -46.99
N ALA A 495 9.06 30.70 -47.53
CA ALA A 495 9.53 29.41 -47.01
C ALA A 495 10.13 29.56 -45.60
N ALA A 496 10.87 30.64 -45.32
CA ALA A 496 11.38 30.92 -43.98
C ALA A 496 10.26 31.25 -42.97
N THR A 497 9.17 31.90 -43.39
CA THR A 497 8.01 32.14 -42.51
C THR A 497 7.14 30.90 -42.31
N LEU A 498 7.07 30.00 -43.29
CA LEU A 498 6.45 28.69 -43.11
C LEU A 498 7.26 27.79 -42.17
N ALA A 499 8.60 27.80 -42.31
CA ALA A 499 9.49 27.05 -41.41
C ALA A 499 9.44 27.58 -39.95
N SER A 500 9.26 28.89 -39.74
CA SER A 500 9.12 29.44 -38.38
C SER A 500 7.77 29.11 -37.73
N LYS A 501 6.72 28.92 -38.54
CA LYS A 501 5.38 28.53 -38.06
C LYS A 501 5.31 27.08 -37.57
N TYR A 502 6.13 26.18 -38.12
CA TYR A 502 6.24 24.78 -37.68
C TYR A 502 7.30 24.56 -36.59
N SER A 503 8.03 25.61 -36.17
CA SER A 503 9.01 25.55 -35.06
C SER A 503 8.53 26.20 -33.76
N GLU A 504 7.29 26.71 -33.72
CA GLU A 504 6.66 27.34 -32.55
C GLU A 504 5.53 26.47 -31.95
N ASP A 505 5.54 25.16 -32.19
CA ASP A 505 4.79 24.18 -31.39
C ASP A 505 5.75 23.47 -30.43
N PRO A 506 5.78 23.84 -29.13
CA PRO A 506 6.58 23.17 -28.14
C PRO A 506 5.76 22.04 -27.48
N GLU A 507 6.12 20.78 -27.76
CA GLU A 507 5.96 19.71 -26.76
C GLU A 507 6.97 19.87 -25.61
#